data_AF-A0A9Q9MT92-F1
#
_entry.id   AF-A0A9Q9MT92-F1
#
_cell.length_a   1.000
_cell.length_b   1.000
_cell.length_c   1.000
_cell.angle_alpha   90.00
_cell.angle_beta   90.00
_cell.angle_gamma   90.00
#
_symmetry.space_group_name_H-M   'P 1'
#
loop_
_entity.id
_entity.type
_entity.pdbx_description
1 polymer ?
#
loop_
_entity_poly.entity_id
_entity_poly.type
_entity_poly.pdbx_seq_one_letter_code
_entity_poly.pdbx_strand_id
1 'polypeptide(L)'
;MAGRTFLLRVANVNPASVRTHTDRALYRSIGVFILLYGVYAVVGAATFVDASTNYAHPWWQWLVGPPVAAAVIAYDRAVVGRVAVSYDDLDSADPRLLLRRRTSGLYAGRLLLALLFAVVITEPLMLARYKGEIDAYLGSVHNRQLIELERTGAIATFAEQVAALRAQDAADDAAVAELHRLAAAKRAEAAQVYDRALADSRADGVTRRAGCPAGGFCDTLVRQSRALTAEATRLDDEATALQRTQQPTRLDRARQVAALNGQIAEQRTDNRRSVEAGAGFGARTTAMWHLVKGDFWGFGFFYLGVAALLVCLDCAAVWLKLVSHGNGYERTEARAARRRELSATKRHEQQLRVAGAAQEIAGDGLDTVVAERRLMDAAVERATARLMAELEDQSLPSSSRSS
;
A
#
# COMPACT_ATOMS: atom_id res chain seq x y z
N MET A 1 -8.36 24.13 37.60
CA MET A 1 -8.32 25.20 36.57
C MET A 1 -7.37 24.90 35.39
N ALA A 2 -6.33 24.07 35.54
CA ALA A 2 -5.33 23.80 34.50
C ALA A 2 -5.88 23.21 33.17
N GLY A 3 -6.83 22.27 33.23
CA GLY A 3 -7.39 21.64 32.01
C GLY A 3 -8.19 22.58 31.11
N ARG A 4 -8.78 23.64 31.67
CA ARG A 4 -9.59 24.61 30.91
C ARG A 4 -8.76 25.52 30.00
N THR A 5 -7.52 25.79 30.40
CA THR A 5 -6.55 26.60 29.64
C THR A 5 -5.77 25.73 28.66
N PHE A 6 -5.61 24.43 28.97
CA PHE A 6 -4.95 23.46 28.10
C PHE A 6 -5.61 23.34 26.72
N LEU A 7 -6.93 23.15 26.65
CA LEU A 7 -7.65 23.02 25.37
C LEU A 7 -7.51 24.25 24.46
N LEU A 8 -7.48 25.45 25.04
CA LEU A 8 -7.25 26.68 24.29
C LEU A 8 -5.83 26.74 23.73
N ARG A 9 -4.83 26.28 24.51
CA ARG A 9 -3.45 26.15 24.04
C ARG A 9 -3.30 25.06 22.98
N VAL A 10 -4.05 23.97 23.08
CA VAL A 10 -4.11 22.91 22.05
C VAL A 10 -4.66 23.45 20.73
N ALA A 11 -5.66 24.33 20.78
CA ALA A 11 -6.17 25.04 19.61
C ALA A 11 -5.23 26.17 19.10
N ASN A 12 -4.06 26.37 19.72
CA ASN A 12 -3.12 27.44 19.41
C ASN A 12 -3.69 28.86 19.62
N VAL A 13 -4.58 29.01 20.60
CA VAL A 13 -5.28 30.26 20.92
C VAL A 13 -4.72 30.86 22.20
N ASN A 14 -4.46 32.17 22.20
CA ASN A 14 -4.05 32.88 23.40
C ASN A 14 -5.23 33.00 24.38
N PRO A 15 -5.20 32.34 25.55
CA PRO A 15 -6.31 32.36 26.50
C PRO A 15 -6.59 33.77 27.06
N ALA A 16 -5.60 34.67 27.06
CA ALA A 16 -5.75 36.04 27.55
C ALA A 16 -6.63 36.91 26.62
N SER A 17 -6.69 36.57 25.34
CA SER A 17 -7.44 37.33 24.33
C SER A 17 -8.89 36.85 24.16
N VAL A 18 -9.28 35.75 24.82
CA VAL A 18 -10.62 35.17 24.76
C VAL A 18 -11.50 35.76 25.87
N ARG A 19 -12.30 36.77 25.51
CA ARG A 19 -13.12 37.55 26.47
C ARG A 19 -14.55 37.04 26.64
N THR A 20 -15.15 36.43 25.61
CA THR A 20 -16.55 35.99 25.65
C THR A 20 -16.67 34.50 26.01
N HIS A 21 -17.80 34.11 26.60
CA HIS A 21 -18.10 32.70 26.89
C HIS A 21 -18.27 31.88 25.61
N THR A 22 -18.87 32.47 24.57
CA THR A 22 -19.11 31.85 23.26
C THR A 22 -17.80 31.54 22.52
N ASP A 23 -16.86 32.49 22.46
CA ASP A 23 -15.53 32.25 21.86
C ASP A 23 -14.77 31.16 22.63
N ARG A 24 -14.90 31.16 23.96
CA ARG A 24 -14.26 30.16 24.81
C ARG A 24 -14.81 28.76 24.59
N ALA A 25 -16.12 28.61 24.38
CA ALA A 25 -16.75 27.33 24.06
C ALA A 25 -16.29 26.83 22.67
N LEU A 26 -16.30 27.71 21.67
CA LEU A 26 -15.86 27.42 20.31
C LEU A 26 -14.39 26.94 20.25
N TYR A 27 -13.46 27.65 20.87
CA TYR A 27 -12.04 27.26 20.80
C TYR A 27 -11.73 26.03 21.66
N ARG A 28 -12.55 25.75 22.69
CA ARG A 28 -12.47 24.47 23.41
C ARG A 28 -12.95 23.31 22.57
N SER A 29 -14.06 23.44 21.84
CA SER A 29 -14.52 22.37 20.94
C SER A 29 -13.49 22.10 19.84
N ILE A 30 -12.90 23.15 19.27
CA ILE A 30 -11.78 23.01 18.31
C ILE A 30 -10.60 22.24 18.94
N GLY A 31 -10.20 22.59 20.17
CA GLY A 31 -9.14 21.88 20.88
C GLY A 31 -9.46 20.40 21.15
N VAL A 32 -10.72 20.07 21.45
CA VAL A 32 -11.18 18.68 21.61
C VAL A 32 -11.12 17.93 20.28
N PHE A 33 -11.58 18.52 19.18
CA PHE A 33 -11.50 17.90 17.85
C PHE A 33 -10.06 17.62 17.43
N ILE A 34 -9.13 18.54 17.70
CA ILE A 34 -7.70 18.34 17.41
C ILE A 34 -7.12 17.16 18.21
N LEU A 35 -7.52 16.99 19.48
CA LEU A 35 -7.06 15.84 20.29
C LEU A 35 -7.65 14.52 19.82
N LEU A 36 -8.96 14.49 19.56
CA LEU A 36 -9.65 13.30 19.06
C LEU A 36 -9.05 12.86 17.72
N TYR A 37 -8.84 13.82 16.81
CA TYR A 37 -8.15 13.60 15.56
C TYR A 37 -6.72 13.09 15.78
N GLY A 38 -5.96 13.67 16.71
CA GLY A 38 -4.60 13.23 17.01
C GLY A 38 -4.53 11.75 17.42
N VAL A 39 -5.42 11.31 18.31
CA VAL A 39 -5.51 9.89 18.70
C VAL A 39 -5.86 9.02 17.50
N TYR A 40 -6.88 9.43 16.75
CA TYR A 40 -7.33 8.72 15.56
C TYR A 40 -6.24 8.62 14.47
N ALA A 41 -5.51 9.69 14.19
CA ALA A 41 -4.46 9.74 13.18
C ALA A 41 -3.28 8.84 13.55
N VAL A 42 -2.91 8.77 14.84
CA VAL A 42 -1.88 7.85 15.33
C VAL A 42 -2.31 6.40 15.10
N VAL A 43 -3.52 6.05 15.53
CA VAL A 43 -4.04 4.67 15.39
C VAL A 43 -4.23 4.30 13.92
N GLY A 44 -4.77 5.20 13.10
CA GLY A 44 -4.98 5.01 11.67
C GLY A 44 -3.67 4.82 10.90
N ALA A 45 -2.67 5.67 11.16
CA ALA A 45 -1.36 5.53 10.52
C ALA A 45 -0.62 4.27 11.00
N ALA A 46 -0.74 3.91 12.28
CA ALA A 46 -0.15 2.69 12.82
C ALA A 46 -0.76 1.43 12.15
N THR A 47 -2.10 1.35 12.12
CA THR A 47 -2.83 0.23 11.48
C THR A 47 -2.56 0.13 9.98
N PHE A 48 -2.37 1.26 9.28
CA PHE A 48 -1.95 1.26 7.87
C PHE A 48 -0.57 0.63 7.69
N VAL A 49 0.42 1.04 8.50
CA VAL A 49 1.78 0.49 8.42
C VAL A 49 1.79 -1.00 8.75
N ASP A 50 1.04 -1.41 9.76
CA ASP A 50 0.88 -2.81 10.15
C ASP A 50 0.25 -3.66 9.03
N ALA A 51 -0.83 -3.16 8.41
CA ALA A 51 -1.45 -3.81 7.25
C ALA A 51 -0.53 -3.86 6.03
N SER A 52 0.23 -2.78 5.75
CA SER A 52 1.16 -2.69 4.61
C SER A 52 2.35 -3.63 4.73
N THR A 53 2.76 -3.95 5.96
CA THR A 53 3.87 -4.89 6.25
C THR A 53 3.38 -6.32 6.45
N ASN A 54 2.12 -6.60 6.11
CA ASN A 54 1.49 -7.89 6.32
C ASN A 54 1.64 -8.39 7.78
N TYR A 55 1.56 -7.47 8.75
CA TYR A 55 1.67 -7.76 10.19
C TYR A 55 3.03 -8.31 10.62
N ALA A 56 4.08 -8.17 9.81
CA ALA A 56 5.39 -8.75 10.09
C ALA A 56 6.17 -8.02 11.21
N HIS A 57 5.96 -6.70 11.35
CA HIS A 57 6.75 -5.86 12.24
C HIS A 57 5.87 -4.91 13.08
N PRO A 58 5.22 -5.42 14.14
CA PRO A 58 4.21 -4.69 14.91
C PRO A 58 4.76 -3.51 15.74
N TRP A 59 6.06 -3.25 15.74
CA TRP A 59 6.65 -2.12 16.46
C TRP A 59 6.95 -0.90 15.56
N TRP A 60 7.16 -1.10 14.24
CA TRP A 60 7.43 -0.01 13.29
C TRP A 60 6.25 0.95 13.12
N GLN A 61 5.03 0.44 13.30
CA GLN A 61 3.81 1.24 13.24
C GLN A 61 3.83 2.46 14.18
N TRP A 62 4.48 2.33 15.35
CA TRP A 62 4.59 3.39 16.35
C TRP A 62 5.72 4.39 16.05
N LEU A 63 6.59 4.12 15.08
CA LEU A 63 7.61 5.06 14.62
C LEU A 63 7.06 6.04 13.58
N VAL A 64 6.07 5.63 12.79
CA VAL A 64 5.52 6.44 11.69
C VAL A 64 4.24 7.18 12.11
N GLY A 65 3.37 6.55 12.89
CA GLY A 65 2.08 7.14 13.27
C GLY A 65 2.18 8.46 14.04
N PRO A 66 2.96 8.55 15.13
CA PRO A 66 3.09 9.77 15.92
C PRO A 66 3.70 10.97 15.16
N PRO A 67 4.78 10.84 14.36
CA PRO A 67 5.28 11.95 13.55
C PRO A 67 4.26 12.48 12.54
N VAL A 68 3.53 11.57 11.87
CA VAL A 68 2.50 11.93 10.89
C VAL A 68 1.35 12.68 11.58
N ALA A 69 0.87 12.19 12.72
CA ALA A 69 -0.15 12.87 13.51
C ALA A 69 0.34 14.24 14.02
N ALA A 70 1.59 14.33 14.48
CA ALA A 70 2.19 15.59 14.94
C ALA A 70 2.27 16.64 13.83
N ALA A 71 2.65 16.23 12.61
CA ALA A 71 2.70 17.13 11.45
C ALA A 71 1.32 17.72 11.12
N VAL A 72 0.27 16.90 11.15
CA VAL A 72 -1.09 17.37 10.84
C VAL A 72 -1.65 18.24 11.98
N ILE A 73 -1.42 17.86 13.24
CA ILE A 73 -1.77 18.69 14.39
C ILE A 73 -1.08 20.06 14.29
N ALA A 74 0.21 20.09 13.91
CA ALA A 74 0.93 21.34 13.72
C ALA A 74 0.32 22.18 12.59
N TYR A 75 -0.08 21.56 11.47
CA TYR A 75 -0.78 22.23 10.39
C TYR A 75 -2.13 22.82 10.84
N ASP A 76 -2.96 22.05 11.53
CA ASP A 76 -4.27 22.51 12.02
C ASP A 76 -4.11 23.63 13.06
N ARG A 77 -3.13 23.52 13.95
CA ARG A 77 -2.75 24.60 14.87
C ARG A 77 -2.30 25.86 14.15
N ALA A 78 -1.59 25.73 13.04
CA ALA A 78 -1.18 26.87 12.23
C ALA A 78 -2.39 27.53 11.54
N VAL A 79 -3.32 26.75 11.00
CA VAL A 79 -4.56 27.27 10.38
C VAL A 79 -5.46 27.95 11.41
N VAL A 80 -5.69 27.33 12.56
CA VAL A 80 -6.57 27.88 13.62
C VAL A 80 -5.95 29.11 14.29
N GLY A 81 -4.65 29.05 14.58
CA GLY A 81 -3.91 30.14 15.22
C GLY A 81 -3.67 31.35 14.33
N ARG A 82 -3.79 31.20 13.00
CA ARG A 82 -3.67 32.32 12.07
C ARG A 82 -4.87 33.25 12.19
N VAL A 83 -4.58 34.53 12.41
CA VAL A 83 -5.54 35.63 12.30
C VAL A 83 -5.15 36.42 11.05
N ALA A 84 -6.06 36.54 10.09
CA ALA A 84 -5.83 37.30 8.87
C ALA A 84 -5.94 38.80 9.16
N VAL A 85 -4.89 39.40 9.73
CA VAL A 85 -4.84 40.84 10.04
C VAL A 85 -4.65 41.63 8.75
N SER A 86 -5.43 42.70 8.59
CA SER A 86 -5.15 43.71 7.58
C SER A 86 -4.25 44.79 8.17
N TYR A 87 -3.16 45.11 7.46
CA TYR A 87 -2.25 46.20 7.81
C TYR A 87 -2.47 47.43 6.94
N ASP A 88 -3.48 47.40 6.08
CA ASP A 88 -3.87 48.53 5.26
C ASP A 88 -4.41 49.65 6.19
N ASP A 89 -3.90 50.86 6.00
CA ASP A 89 -4.30 52.07 6.73
C ASP A 89 -4.29 51.89 8.26
N LEU A 90 -3.08 51.77 8.84
CA LEU A 90 -2.87 51.49 10.28
C LEU A 90 -3.53 52.50 11.23
N ASP A 91 -3.78 53.74 10.76
CA ASP A 91 -4.40 54.81 11.53
C ASP A 91 -5.94 54.77 11.52
N SER A 92 -6.54 54.03 10.57
CA SER A 92 -8.00 53.91 10.49
C SER A 92 -8.60 53.04 11.60
N ALA A 93 -9.58 53.60 12.31
CA ALA A 93 -10.36 52.93 13.35
C ALA A 93 -11.52 52.06 12.82
N ASP A 94 -11.69 51.95 11.49
CA ASP A 94 -12.81 51.19 10.92
C ASP A 94 -12.67 49.68 11.25
N PRO A 95 -13.66 49.07 11.92
CA PRO A 95 -13.66 47.64 12.22
C PRO A 95 -13.64 46.75 10.98
N ARG A 96 -14.06 47.24 9.80
CA ARG A 96 -14.04 46.49 8.53
C ARG A 96 -12.62 46.31 7.98
N LEU A 97 -11.71 47.21 8.34
CA LEU A 97 -10.29 47.18 7.95
C LEU A 97 -9.42 46.39 8.94
N LEU A 98 -10.01 45.68 9.90
CA LEU A 98 -9.24 44.89 10.87
C LEU A 98 -8.77 43.55 10.28
N LEU A 99 -9.54 42.96 9.36
CA LEU A 99 -9.32 41.61 8.85
C LEU A 99 -9.17 41.60 7.33
N ARG A 100 -8.16 40.90 6.85
CA ARG A 100 -7.90 40.69 5.42
C ARG A 100 -8.83 39.60 4.86
N ARG A 101 -9.14 39.68 3.56
CA ARG A 101 -9.88 38.63 2.83
C ARG A 101 -9.23 37.26 3.04
N ARG A 102 -10.07 36.23 3.20
CA ARG A 102 -9.66 34.85 3.46
C ARG A 102 -8.79 34.31 2.32
N THR A 103 -7.67 33.68 2.66
CA THR A 103 -6.84 32.93 1.72
C THR A 103 -7.39 31.51 1.56
N SER A 104 -8.03 31.22 0.44
CA SER A 104 -8.65 29.90 0.15
C SER A 104 -7.64 28.75 0.06
N GLY A 105 -6.39 29.02 -0.32
CA GLY A 105 -5.37 28.00 -0.55
C GLY A 105 -5.05 27.11 0.66
N LEU A 106 -5.00 27.67 1.87
CA LEU A 106 -4.74 26.91 3.11
C LEU A 106 -5.88 25.93 3.44
N TYR A 107 -7.12 26.35 3.16
CA TYR A 107 -8.32 25.55 3.38
C TYR A 107 -8.44 24.43 2.35
N ALA A 108 -8.16 24.73 1.08
CA ALA A 108 -8.09 23.73 0.01
C ALA A 108 -6.99 22.69 0.26
N GLY A 109 -5.80 23.13 0.68
CA GLY A 109 -4.71 22.25 1.08
C GLY A 109 -5.09 21.33 2.23
N ARG A 110 -5.84 21.82 3.23
CA ARG A 110 -6.33 20.99 4.33
C ARG A 110 -7.35 19.96 3.88
N LEU A 111 -8.28 20.34 3.01
CA LEU A 111 -9.28 19.44 2.47
C LEU A 111 -8.62 18.31 1.66
N LEU A 112 -7.61 18.63 0.86
CA LEU A 112 -6.82 17.64 0.14
C LEU A 112 -6.11 16.67 1.09
N LEU A 113 -5.50 17.20 2.15
CA LEU A 113 -4.86 16.38 3.19
C LEU A 113 -5.88 15.48 3.90
N ALA A 114 -7.07 16.00 4.22
CA ALA A 114 -8.16 15.24 4.83
C ALA A 114 -8.61 14.08 3.94
N LEU A 115 -8.75 14.32 2.63
CA LEU A 115 -9.10 13.29 1.66
C LEU A 115 -8.03 12.20 1.60
N LEU A 116 -6.75 12.58 1.59
CA LEU A 116 -5.65 11.62 1.59
C LEU A 116 -5.64 10.76 2.86
N PHE A 117 -5.81 11.37 4.04
CA PHE A 117 -5.92 10.64 5.30
C PHE A 117 -7.14 9.73 5.36
N ALA A 118 -8.29 10.22 4.88
CA ALA A 118 -9.50 9.42 4.83
C ALA A 118 -9.28 8.18 3.98
N VAL A 119 -8.64 8.27 2.81
CA VAL A 119 -8.31 7.07 2.00
C VAL A 119 -7.35 6.15 2.75
N VAL A 120 -6.22 6.69 3.25
CA VAL A 120 -5.17 5.92 3.92
C VAL A 120 -5.69 5.14 5.13
N ILE A 121 -6.66 5.69 5.87
CA ILE A 121 -7.21 5.06 7.08
C ILE A 121 -8.45 4.23 6.78
N THR A 122 -9.28 4.62 5.80
CA THR A 122 -10.49 3.86 5.45
C THR A 122 -10.12 2.51 4.86
N GLU A 123 -9.07 2.42 4.04
CA GLU A 123 -8.64 1.14 3.47
C GLU A 123 -8.33 0.06 4.53
N PRO A 124 -7.40 0.23 5.48
CA PRO A 124 -7.11 -0.79 6.48
C PRO A 124 -8.30 -1.09 7.40
N LEU A 125 -9.14 -0.09 7.70
CA LEU A 125 -10.36 -0.28 8.47
C LEU A 125 -11.36 -1.20 7.75
N MET A 126 -11.54 -0.97 6.44
CA MET A 126 -12.43 -1.78 5.60
C MET A 126 -11.87 -3.19 5.40
N LEU A 127 -10.55 -3.31 5.19
CA LEU A 127 -9.86 -4.59 5.12
C LEU A 127 -10.04 -5.40 6.42
N ALA A 128 -9.98 -4.76 7.59
CA ALA A 128 -10.19 -5.41 8.87
C ALA A 128 -11.66 -5.82 9.07
N ARG A 129 -12.61 -4.93 8.72
CA ARG A 129 -14.05 -5.15 8.90
C ARG A 129 -14.61 -6.27 8.01
N TYR A 130 -14.08 -6.40 6.79
CA TYR A 130 -14.55 -7.34 5.77
C TYR A 130 -13.55 -8.47 5.50
N LYS A 131 -12.65 -8.71 6.46
CA LYS A 131 -11.63 -9.75 6.36
C LYS A 131 -12.20 -11.11 5.92
N GLY A 132 -13.31 -11.55 6.51
CA GLY A 132 -13.92 -12.85 6.18
C GLY A 132 -14.40 -12.94 4.72
N GLU A 133 -14.95 -11.86 4.17
CA GLU A 133 -15.44 -11.82 2.79
C GLU A 133 -14.29 -11.69 1.78
N ILE A 134 -13.27 -10.92 2.14
CA ILE A 134 -12.03 -10.79 1.36
C ILE A 134 -11.29 -12.13 1.32
N ASP A 135 -11.14 -12.80 2.46
CA ASP A 135 -10.48 -14.12 2.56
C ASP A 135 -11.27 -15.18 1.80
N ALA A 136 -12.62 -15.14 1.82
CA ALA A 136 -13.46 -16.04 1.03
C ALA A 136 -13.31 -15.80 -0.48
N TYR A 137 -13.30 -14.53 -0.91
CA TYR A 137 -13.07 -14.18 -2.31
C TYR A 137 -11.68 -14.63 -2.77
N LEU A 138 -10.63 -14.30 -2.01
CA LEU A 138 -9.26 -14.72 -2.28
C LEU A 138 -9.15 -16.25 -2.32
N GLY A 139 -9.79 -16.96 -1.39
CA GLY A 139 -9.88 -18.42 -1.42
C GLY A 139 -10.50 -18.95 -2.71
N SER A 140 -11.56 -18.31 -3.22
CA SER A 140 -12.19 -18.70 -4.49
C SER A 140 -11.29 -18.45 -5.72
N VAL A 141 -10.50 -17.39 -5.69
CA VAL A 141 -9.55 -17.03 -6.76
C VAL A 141 -8.35 -17.97 -6.71
N HIS A 142 -7.79 -18.21 -5.53
CA HIS A 142 -6.70 -19.16 -5.30
C HIS A 142 -7.11 -20.57 -5.72
N ASN A 143 -8.33 -21.01 -5.40
CA ASN A 143 -8.82 -22.32 -5.82
C ASN A 143 -8.94 -22.41 -7.35
N ARG A 144 -9.44 -21.36 -8.02
CA ARG A 144 -9.48 -21.30 -9.49
C ARG A 144 -8.09 -21.35 -10.11
N GLN A 145 -7.14 -20.58 -9.58
CA GLN A 145 -5.74 -20.59 -10.03
C GLN A 145 -5.08 -21.96 -9.82
N LEU A 146 -5.33 -22.62 -8.68
CA LEU A 146 -4.83 -23.97 -8.42
C LEU A 146 -5.40 -24.97 -9.42
N ILE A 147 -6.71 -24.93 -9.69
CA ILE A 147 -7.35 -25.81 -10.69
C ILE A 147 -6.76 -25.58 -12.09
N GLU A 148 -6.48 -24.33 -12.45
CA GLU A 148 -5.87 -24.00 -13.73
C GLU A 148 -4.42 -24.51 -13.83
N LEU A 149 -3.61 -24.28 -12.80
CA LEU A 149 -2.24 -24.81 -12.66
C LEU A 149 -2.20 -26.34 -12.70
N GLU A 150 -3.18 -27.02 -12.11
CA GLU A 150 -3.31 -28.47 -12.18
C GLU A 150 -3.65 -28.96 -13.59
N ARG A 151 -4.37 -28.17 -14.40
CA ARG A 151 -4.79 -28.55 -15.76
C ARG A 151 -3.76 -28.25 -16.83
N THR A 152 -2.94 -27.21 -16.68
CA THR A 152 -2.02 -26.76 -17.74
C THR A 152 -0.54 -26.89 -17.37
N GLY A 153 -0.23 -27.19 -16.10
CA GLY A 153 1.14 -27.27 -15.60
C GLY A 153 1.74 -28.68 -15.57
N ALA A 154 2.89 -28.80 -14.90
CA ALA A 154 3.64 -30.06 -14.75
C ALA A 154 2.80 -31.22 -14.16
N ILE A 155 1.81 -30.90 -13.31
CA ILE A 155 0.89 -31.89 -12.74
C ILE A 155 0.12 -32.64 -13.83
N ALA A 156 -0.35 -31.94 -14.88
CA ALA A 156 -1.05 -32.58 -15.99
C ALA A 156 -0.12 -33.53 -16.76
N THR A 157 1.13 -33.13 -17.00
CA THR A 157 2.15 -33.97 -17.64
C THR A 157 2.45 -35.22 -16.83
N PHE A 158 2.62 -35.10 -15.51
CA PHE A 158 2.85 -36.27 -14.65
C PHE A 158 1.61 -37.18 -14.59
N ALA A 159 0.40 -36.60 -14.55
CA ALA A 159 -0.84 -37.37 -14.56
C ALA A 159 -1.03 -38.16 -15.86
N GLU A 160 -0.66 -37.58 -17.01
CA GLU A 160 -0.67 -38.26 -18.30
C GLU A 160 0.31 -39.44 -18.32
N GLN A 161 1.52 -39.27 -17.80
CA GLN A 161 2.50 -40.35 -17.68
C GLN A 161 2.00 -41.49 -16.78
N VAL A 162 1.38 -41.16 -15.64
CA VAL A 162 0.75 -42.16 -14.77
C VAL A 162 -0.36 -42.91 -15.50
N ALA A 163 -1.20 -42.21 -16.27
CA ALA A 163 -2.26 -42.83 -17.06
C ALA A 163 -1.69 -43.77 -18.13
N ALA A 164 -0.61 -43.38 -18.81
CA ALA A 164 0.08 -44.22 -19.79
C ALA A 164 0.66 -45.49 -19.17
N LEU A 165 1.33 -45.39 -18.02
CA LEU A 165 1.88 -46.55 -17.31
C LEU A 165 0.77 -47.53 -16.87
N ARG A 166 -0.35 -47.01 -16.36
CA ARG A 166 -1.52 -47.83 -15.98
C ARG A 166 -2.19 -48.49 -17.18
N ALA A 167 -2.23 -47.82 -18.33
CA ALA A 167 -2.76 -48.42 -19.55
C ALA A 167 -1.90 -49.62 -20.02
N GLN A 168 -0.58 -49.53 -19.84
CA GLN A 168 0.31 -50.66 -20.13
C GLN A 168 0.11 -51.82 -19.14
N ASP A 169 -0.04 -51.55 -17.84
CA ASP A 169 -0.37 -52.59 -16.84
C ASP A 169 -1.70 -53.30 -17.19
N ALA A 170 -2.72 -52.53 -17.59
CA ALA A 170 -4.02 -53.07 -17.98
C ALA A 170 -3.94 -53.93 -19.27
N ALA A 171 -3.11 -53.54 -20.24
CA ALA A 171 -2.86 -54.34 -21.44
C ALA A 171 -2.17 -55.67 -21.11
N ASP A 172 -1.22 -55.66 -20.19
CA ASP A 172 -0.53 -56.87 -19.71
C ASP A 172 -1.49 -57.82 -18.97
N ASP A 173 -2.37 -57.28 -18.13
CA ASP A 173 -3.42 -58.05 -17.46
C ASP A 173 -4.41 -58.68 -18.45
N ALA A 174 -4.80 -57.94 -19.50
CA ALA A 174 -5.67 -58.44 -20.55
C ALA A 174 -5.04 -59.62 -21.31
N ALA A 175 -3.72 -59.56 -21.60
CA ALA A 175 -3.01 -60.64 -22.27
C ALA A 175 -2.98 -61.94 -21.44
N VAL A 176 -2.74 -61.84 -20.13
CA VAL A 176 -2.77 -63.00 -19.22
C VAL A 176 -4.19 -63.55 -19.08
N ALA A 177 -5.19 -62.67 -18.94
CA ALA A 177 -6.59 -63.06 -18.83
C ALA A 177 -7.08 -63.82 -20.08
N GLU A 178 -6.63 -63.42 -21.26
CA GLU A 178 -6.98 -64.09 -22.52
C GLU A 178 -6.45 -65.52 -22.57
N LEU A 179 -5.20 -65.77 -22.14
CA LEU A 179 -4.65 -67.12 -22.07
C LEU A 179 -5.43 -68.01 -21.10
N HIS A 180 -5.77 -67.51 -19.92
CA HIS A 180 -6.61 -68.23 -18.96
C HIS A 180 -8.02 -68.50 -19.51
N ARG A 181 -8.59 -67.55 -20.26
CA ARG A 181 -9.90 -67.73 -20.91
C ARG A 181 -9.86 -68.87 -21.94
N LEU A 182 -8.80 -68.91 -22.77
CA LEU A 182 -8.60 -69.99 -23.74
C LEU A 182 -8.38 -71.34 -23.05
N ALA A 183 -7.58 -71.38 -21.97
CA ALA A 183 -7.36 -72.60 -21.18
C ALA A 183 -8.67 -73.11 -20.56
N ALA A 184 -9.50 -72.22 -19.99
CA ALA A 184 -10.81 -72.58 -19.45
C ALA A 184 -11.76 -73.14 -20.51
N ALA A 185 -11.78 -72.55 -21.72
CA ALA A 185 -12.57 -73.05 -22.84
C ALA A 185 -12.14 -74.47 -23.24
N LYS A 186 -10.83 -74.73 -23.31
CA LYS A 186 -10.29 -76.06 -23.62
C LYS A 186 -10.62 -77.12 -22.57
N ARG A 187 -10.63 -76.75 -21.28
CA ARG A 187 -11.09 -77.63 -20.19
C ARG A 187 -12.56 -77.97 -20.30
N ALA A 188 -13.40 -76.98 -20.61
CA ALA A 188 -14.83 -77.20 -20.79
C ALA A 188 -15.09 -78.15 -21.97
N GLU A 189 -14.37 -77.98 -23.09
CA GLU A 189 -14.41 -78.88 -24.23
C GLU A 189 -13.94 -80.30 -23.86
N ALA A 190 -12.82 -80.42 -23.14
CA ALA A 190 -12.29 -81.70 -22.68
C ALA A 190 -13.27 -82.48 -21.80
N ALA A 191 -13.99 -81.78 -20.91
CA ALA A 191 -15.02 -82.36 -20.05
C ALA A 191 -16.20 -82.90 -20.87
N GLN A 192 -16.70 -82.12 -21.83
CA GLN A 192 -17.79 -82.57 -22.71
C GLN A 192 -17.40 -83.81 -23.54
N VAL A 193 -16.17 -83.85 -24.06
CA VAL A 193 -15.66 -85.02 -24.81
C VAL A 193 -15.55 -86.24 -23.90
N TYR A 194 -15.10 -86.06 -22.65
CA TYR A 194 -14.99 -87.13 -21.67
C TYR A 194 -16.36 -87.68 -21.26
N ASP A 195 -17.35 -86.81 -21.04
CA ASP A 195 -18.72 -87.22 -20.72
C ASP A 195 -19.35 -88.05 -21.85
N ARG A 196 -19.07 -87.71 -23.11
CA ARG A 196 -19.46 -88.54 -24.26
C ARG A 196 -18.76 -89.91 -24.26
N ALA A 197 -17.49 -89.96 -23.89
CA ALA A 197 -16.76 -91.21 -23.75
C ALA A 197 -17.34 -92.10 -22.64
N LEU A 198 -17.71 -91.50 -21.51
CA LEU A 198 -18.38 -92.19 -20.40
C LEU A 198 -19.74 -92.76 -20.83
N ALA A 199 -20.56 -91.98 -21.56
CA ALA A 199 -21.83 -92.45 -22.09
C ALA A 199 -21.65 -93.63 -23.07
N ASP A 200 -20.67 -93.55 -23.97
CA ASP A 200 -20.36 -94.64 -24.90
C ASP A 200 -19.90 -95.90 -24.17
N SER A 201 -19.04 -95.77 -23.15
CA SER A 201 -18.57 -96.91 -22.34
C SER A 201 -19.68 -97.66 -21.59
N ARG A 202 -20.82 -97.01 -21.35
CA ARG A 202 -22.00 -97.58 -20.68
C ARG A 202 -23.01 -98.19 -21.67
N ALA A 203 -22.68 -98.25 -22.97
CA ALA A 203 -23.59 -98.60 -24.06
C ALA A 203 -24.76 -97.62 -24.29
N ASP A 204 -24.74 -96.46 -23.64
CA ASP A 204 -25.71 -95.37 -23.81
C ASP A 204 -25.30 -94.37 -24.90
N GLY A 205 -24.10 -94.52 -25.46
CA GLY A 205 -23.56 -93.68 -26.54
C GLY A 205 -23.72 -94.25 -27.95
N VAL A 206 -22.94 -93.71 -28.89
CA VAL A 206 -23.09 -93.92 -30.33
C VAL A 206 -22.80 -95.38 -30.73
N THR A 207 -21.83 -96.03 -30.09
CA THR A 207 -21.44 -97.41 -30.45
C THR A 207 -22.34 -98.48 -29.88
N ARG A 208 -23.19 -98.15 -28.88
CA ARG A 208 -24.08 -99.09 -28.16
C ARG A 208 -23.36 -100.34 -27.61
N ARG A 209 -22.04 -100.27 -27.38
CA ARG A 209 -21.23 -101.37 -26.83
C ARG A 209 -20.69 -100.98 -25.47
N ALA A 210 -20.87 -101.87 -24.48
CA ALA A 210 -20.31 -101.67 -23.16
C ALA A 210 -18.79 -101.85 -23.18
N GLY A 211 -18.09 -101.02 -22.41
CA GLY A 211 -16.64 -101.01 -22.30
C GLY A 211 -15.94 -100.01 -23.23
N CYS A 212 -14.64 -99.87 -23.04
CA CYS A 212 -13.81 -98.90 -23.76
C CYS A 212 -12.61 -99.66 -24.38
N PRO A 213 -12.82 -100.47 -25.44
CA PRO A 213 -11.76 -101.29 -26.02
C PRO A 213 -10.67 -100.39 -26.62
N ALA A 214 -9.41 -100.81 -26.50
CA ALA A 214 -8.28 -100.08 -27.07
C ALA A 214 -8.45 -99.89 -28.58
N GLY A 215 -8.26 -98.66 -29.07
CA GLY A 215 -8.50 -98.31 -30.47
C GLY A 215 -9.98 -98.14 -30.86
N GLY A 216 -10.92 -98.34 -29.93
CA GLY A 216 -12.34 -98.09 -30.14
C GLY A 216 -12.73 -96.60 -30.13
N PHE A 217 -14.02 -96.32 -30.36
CA PHE A 217 -14.56 -94.95 -30.36
C PHE A 217 -14.42 -94.27 -28.98
N CYS A 218 -14.85 -94.95 -27.91
CA CYS A 218 -14.66 -94.50 -26.53
C CYS A 218 -13.18 -94.19 -26.21
N ASP A 219 -12.25 -95.08 -26.59
CA ASP A 219 -10.80 -94.86 -26.38
C ASP A 219 -10.29 -93.64 -27.17
N THR A 220 -10.82 -93.40 -28.37
CA THR A 220 -10.49 -92.22 -29.17
C THR A 220 -10.98 -90.93 -28.52
N LEU A 221 -12.20 -90.91 -27.97
CA LEU A 221 -12.73 -89.76 -27.21
C LEU A 221 -11.94 -89.51 -25.93
N VAL A 222 -11.55 -90.55 -25.19
CA VAL A 222 -10.68 -90.39 -24.00
C VAL A 222 -9.34 -89.79 -24.38
N ARG A 223 -8.70 -90.28 -25.46
CA ARG A 223 -7.44 -89.71 -25.97
C ARG A 223 -7.60 -88.25 -26.39
N GLN A 224 -8.70 -87.90 -27.07
CA GLN A 224 -9.01 -86.53 -27.45
C GLN A 224 -9.20 -85.62 -26.23
N SER A 225 -9.98 -86.04 -25.23
CA SER A 225 -10.16 -85.29 -23.98
C SER A 225 -8.83 -85.06 -23.26
N ARG A 226 -7.97 -86.08 -23.17
CA ARG A 226 -6.63 -85.94 -22.57
C ARG A 226 -5.75 -84.96 -23.35
N ALA A 227 -5.82 -84.95 -24.69
CA ALA A 227 -5.09 -84.00 -25.51
C ALA A 227 -5.56 -82.55 -25.28
N LEU A 228 -6.89 -82.32 -25.18
CA LEU A 228 -7.45 -81.00 -24.85
C LEU A 228 -7.04 -80.53 -23.45
N THR A 229 -7.05 -81.43 -22.47
CA THR A 229 -6.57 -81.13 -21.11
C THR A 229 -5.08 -80.77 -21.11
N ALA A 230 -4.25 -81.49 -21.87
CA ALA A 230 -2.83 -81.16 -22.00
C ALA A 230 -2.60 -79.79 -22.67
N GLU A 231 -3.40 -79.44 -23.68
CA GLU A 231 -3.38 -78.13 -24.31
C GLU A 231 -3.81 -77.01 -23.34
N ALA A 232 -4.84 -77.24 -22.52
CA ALA A 232 -5.24 -76.28 -21.49
C ALA A 232 -4.15 -76.05 -20.43
N THR A 233 -3.47 -77.12 -20.00
CA THR A 233 -2.32 -77.01 -19.08
C THR A 233 -1.19 -76.20 -19.70
N ARG A 234 -0.87 -76.43 -20.98
CA ARG A 234 0.16 -75.65 -21.70
C ARG A 234 -0.18 -74.15 -21.75
N LEU A 235 -1.45 -73.79 -21.97
CA LEU A 235 -1.89 -72.39 -21.98
C LEU A 235 -1.77 -71.72 -20.61
N ASP A 236 -2.07 -72.44 -19.52
CA ASP A 236 -1.88 -71.92 -18.16
C ASP A 236 -0.40 -71.79 -17.77
N ASP A 237 0.44 -72.73 -18.23
CA ASP A 237 1.89 -72.64 -18.07
C ASP A 237 2.45 -71.42 -18.83
N GLU A 238 1.94 -71.16 -20.04
CA GLU A 238 2.27 -69.97 -20.85
C GLU A 238 1.81 -68.68 -20.16
N ALA A 239 0.60 -68.65 -19.61
CA ALA A 239 0.10 -67.51 -18.83
C ALA A 239 0.97 -67.23 -17.60
N THR A 240 1.36 -68.29 -16.87
CA THR A 240 2.24 -68.18 -15.69
C THR A 240 3.64 -67.70 -16.09
N ALA A 241 4.19 -68.20 -17.20
CA ALA A 241 5.48 -67.77 -17.72
C ALA A 241 5.44 -66.29 -18.18
N LEU A 242 4.35 -65.88 -18.83
CA LEU A 242 4.12 -64.49 -19.23
C LEU A 242 4.03 -63.56 -18.00
N GLN A 243 3.29 -63.97 -16.97
CA GLN A 243 3.20 -63.19 -15.74
C GLN A 243 4.56 -63.04 -15.04
N ARG A 244 5.37 -64.11 -15.00
CA ARG A 244 6.73 -64.08 -14.43
C ARG A 244 7.66 -63.15 -15.23
N THR A 245 7.58 -63.19 -16.56
CA THR A 245 8.40 -62.32 -17.42
C THR A 245 7.98 -60.85 -17.34
N GLN A 246 6.70 -60.56 -17.12
CA GLN A 246 6.19 -59.20 -16.89
C GLN A 246 6.48 -58.65 -15.48
N GLN A 247 6.69 -59.51 -14.48
CA GLN A 247 6.85 -59.12 -13.08
C GLN A 247 7.92 -58.03 -12.82
N PRO A 248 9.15 -58.10 -13.36
CA PRO A 248 10.14 -57.03 -13.16
C PRO A 248 9.67 -55.69 -13.73
N THR A 249 9.07 -55.68 -14.92
CA THR A 249 8.52 -54.47 -15.57
C THR A 249 7.37 -53.89 -14.75
N ARG A 250 6.47 -54.73 -14.20
CA ARG A 250 5.39 -54.29 -13.31
C ARG A 250 5.93 -53.60 -12.05
N LEU A 251 6.96 -54.17 -11.43
CA LEU A 251 7.60 -53.56 -10.26
C LEU A 251 8.26 -52.23 -10.61
N ASP A 252 8.90 -52.13 -11.77
CA ASP A 252 9.51 -50.89 -12.23
C ASP A 252 8.46 -49.80 -12.50
N ARG A 253 7.40 -50.12 -13.23
CA ARG A 253 6.27 -49.20 -13.46
C ARG A 253 5.61 -48.75 -12.16
N ALA A 254 5.42 -49.66 -11.20
CA ALA A 254 4.90 -49.31 -9.88
C ALA A 254 5.78 -48.30 -9.13
N ARG A 255 7.11 -48.44 -9.22
CA ARG A 255 8.05 -47.45 -8.66
C ARG A 255 7.98 -46.12 -9.39
N GLN A 256 7.90 -46.13 -10.73
CA GLN A 256 7.74 -44.92 -11.53
C GLN A 256 6.44 -44.19 -11.19
N VAL A 257 5.31 -44.90 -11.07
CA VAL A 257 4.02 -44.33 -10.65
C VAL A 257 4.12 -43.74 -9.24
N ALA A 258 4.78 -44.42 -8.31
CA ALA A 258 5.00 -43.88 -6.96
C ALA A 258 5.85 -42.60 -6.97
N ALA A 259 6.93 -42.57 -7.76
CA ALA A 259 7.77 -41.39 -7.93
C ALA A 259 7.02 -40.20 -8.55
N LEU A 260 6.24 -40.45 -9.62
CA LEU A 260 5.41 -39.42 -10.27
C LEU A 260 4.32 -38.88 -9.32
N ASN A 261 3.68 -39.75 -8.53
CA ASN A 261 2.73 -39.31 -7.51
C ASN A 261 3.41 -38.45 -6.42
N GLY A 262 4.65 -38.78 -6.06
CA GLY A 262 5.48 -37.94 -5.18
C GLY A 262 5.70 -36.54 -5.76
N GLN A 263 6.10 -36.46 -7.04
CA GLN A 263 6.29 -35.20 -7.75
C GLN A 263 4.99 -34.38 -7.87
N ILE A 264 3.85 -35.03 -8.12
CA ILE A 264 2.53 -34.37 -8.12
C ILE A 264 2.23 -33.76 -6.75
N ALA A 265 2.48 -34.49 -5.66
CA ALA A 265 2.22 -34.00 -4.30
C ALA A 265 3.14 -32.82 -3.92
N GLU A 266 4.41 -32.89 -4.31
CA GLU A 266 5.39 -31.80 -4.12
C GLU A 266 4.95 -30.56 -4.91
N GLN A 267 4.66 -30.72 -6.21
CA GLN A 267 4.23 -29.61 -7.05
C GLN A 267 2.91 -28.97 -6.57
N ARG A 268 1.97 -29.76 -6.04
CA ARG A 268 0.75 -29.23 -5.40
C ARG A 268 1.07 -28.37 -4.19
N THR A 269 2.04 -28.79 -3.37
CA THR A 269 2.47 -28.04 -2.19
C THR A 269 3.14 -26.73 -2.61
N ASP A 270 3.99 -26.76 -3.62
CA ASP A 270 4.68 -25.56 -4.12
C ASP A 270 3.73 -24.59 -4.83
N ASN A 271 2.79 -25.09 -5.65
CA ASN A 271 1.74 -24.28 -6.24
C ASN A 271 0.90 -23.59 -5.15
N ARG A 272 0.53 -24.33 -4.09
CA ARG A 272 -0.20 -23.76 -2.95
C ARG A 272 0.60 -22.67 -2.24
N ARG A 273 1.89 -22.91 -1.94
CA ARG A 273 2.76 -21.90 -1.33
C ARG A 273 2.91 -20.66 -2.21
N SER A 274 3.07 -20.82 -3.52
CA SER A 274 3.21 -19.72 -4.47
C SER A 274 1.94 -18.87 -4.53
N VAL A 275 0.77 -19.50 -4.57
CA VAL A 275 -0.53 -18.83 -4.55
C VAL A 275 -0.78 -18.12 -3.22
N GLU A 276 -0.46 -18.76 -2.08
CA GLU A 276 -0.57 -18.15 -0.74
C GLU A 276 0.40 -16.98 -0.55
N ALA A 277 1.62 -17.04 -1.12
CA ALA A 277 2.57 -15.93 -1.13
C ALA A 277 2.06 -14.71 -1.93
N GLY A 278 1.15 -14.92 -2.89
CA GLY A 278 0.46 -13.86 -3.62
C GLY A 278 -0.61 -13.11 -2.82
N ALA A 279 -0.96 -13.54 -1.60
CA ALA A 279 -2.06 -13.01 -0.79
C ALA A 279 -1.73 -11.75 0.04
N GLY A 280 -0.75 -10.95 -0.39
CA GLY A 280 -0.30 -9.73 0.29
C GLY A 280 -1.32 -8.58 0.27
N PHE A 281 -0.94 -7.43 0.83
CA PHE A 281 -1.80 -6.23 0.93
C PHE A 281 -2.45 -5.84 -0.41
N GLY A 282 -1.69 -5.83 -1.51
CA GLY A 282 -2.22 -5.49 -2.83
C GLY A 282 -3.33 -6.44 -3.34
N ALA A 283 -3.22 -7.75 -3.07
CA ALA A 283 -4.25 -8.72 -3.43
C ALA A 283 -5.52 -8.52 -2.61
N ARG A 284 -5.38 -8.19 -1.31
CA ARG A 284 -6.49 -7.86 -0.42
C ARG A 284 -7.18 -6.56 -0.81
N THR A 285 -6.42 -5.52 -1.19
CA THR A 285 -6.98 -4.26 -1.70
C THR A 285 -7.72 -4.48 -3.03
N THR A 286 -7.17 -5.32 -3.91
CA THR A 286 -7.84 -5.66 -5.18
C THR A 286 -9.15 -6.42 -4.93
N ALA A 287 -9.14 -7.39 -4.01
CA ALA A 287 -10.34 -8.12 -3.59
C ALA A 287 -11.39 -7.18 -2.97
N MET A 288 -10.99 -6.26 -2.10
CA MET A 288 -11.86 -5.24 -1.53
C MET A 288 -12.50 -4.37 -2.62
N TRP A 289 -11.73 -3.89 -3.60
CA TRP A 289 -12.27 -3.10 -4.71
C TRP A 289 -13.22 -3.91 -5.59
N HIS A 290 -13.00 -5.22 -5.73
CA HIS A 290 -13.93 -6.10 -6.41
C HIS A 290 -15.26 -6.20 -5.66
N LEU A 291 -15.25 -6.28 -4.32
CA LEU A 291 -16.45 -6.26 -3.49
C LEU A 291 -17.17 -4.90 -3.60
N VAL A 292 -16.44 -3.79 -3.55
CA VAL A 292 -17.00 -2.43 -3.70
C VAL A 292 -17.69 -2.25 -5.06
N LYS A 293 -17.13 -2.79 -6.13
CA LYS A 293 -17.75 -2.75 -7.47
C LYS A 293 -18.92 -3.71 -7.61
N GLY A 294 -18.85 -4.89 -6.98
CA GLY A 294 -19.86 -5.93 -7.06
C GLY A 294 -21.13 -5.60 -6.27
N ASP A 295 -20.99 -5.02 -5.07
CA ASP A 295 -22.10 -4.55 -4.23
C ASP A 295 -21.85 -3.09 -3.80
N PHE A 296 -22.08 -2.18 -4.74
CA PHE A 296 -21.88 -0.76 -4.49
C PHE A 296 -22.80 -0.22 -3.39
N TRP A 297 -24.03 -0.71 -3.30
CA TRP A 297 -25.02 -0.19 -2.34
C TRP A 297 -24.76 -0.65 -0.90
N GLY A 298 -24.23 -1.85 -0.70
CA GLY A 298 -23.75 -2.30 0.60
C GLY A 298 -22.36 -1.77 0.92
N PHE A 299 -21.36 -2.18 0.13
CA PHE A 299 -19.95 -1.91 0.39
C PHE A 299 -19.52 -0.50 0.01
N GLY A 300 -19.87 -0.07 -1.20
CA GLY A 300 -19.45 1.23 -1.73
C GLY A 300 -20.04 2.40 -0.95
N PHE A 301 -21.33 2.33 -0.63
CA PHE A 301 -22.00 3.36 0.18
C PHE A 301 -21.42 3.43 1.59
N PHE A 302 -21.16 2.29 2.24
CA PHE A 302 -20.54 2.27 3.56
C PHE A 302 -19.10 2.82 3.52
N TYR A 303 -18.30 2.43 2.51
CA TYR A 303 -16.96 2.96 2.29
C TYR A 303 -16.98 4.50 2.15
N LEU A 304 -17.85 5.02 1.27
CA LEU A 304 -17.98 6.45 1.04
C LEU A 304 -18.53 7.17 2.28
N GLY A 305 -19.45 6.55 3.01
CA GLY A 305 -20.01 7.10 4.26
C GLY A 305 -18.95 7.23 5.35
N VAL A 306 -18.11 6.20 5.55
CA VAL A 306 -16.99 6.25 6.49
C VAL A 306 -15.95 7.28 6.04
N ALA A 307 -15.55 7.26 4.77
CA ALA A 307 -14.59 8.23 4.24
C ALA A 307 -15.11 9.68 4.39
N ALA A 308 -16.39 9.93 4.08
CA ALA A 308 -17.01 11.24 4.25
C ALA A 308 -17.08 11.64 5.73
N LEU A 309 -17.42 10.72 6.64
CA LEU A 309 -17.42 10.98 8.08
C LEU A 309 -16.03 11.39 8.57
N LEU A 310 -14.99 10.69 8.11
CA LEU A 310 -13.60 10.98 8.45
C LEU A 310 -13.17 12.35 7.92
N VAL A 311 -13.47 12.67 6.66
CA VAL A 311 -13.22 14.00 6.08
C VAL A 311 -13.95 15.09 6.88
N CYS A 312 -15.20 14.85 7.27
CA CYS A 312 -15.97 15.78 8.09
C CYS A 312 -15.32 16.01 9.47
N LEU A 313 -14.85 14.94 10.12
CA LEU A 313 -14.19 15.01 11.41
C LEU A 313 -12.85 15.76 11.31
N ASP A 314 -12.06 15.45 10.29
CA ASP A 314 -10.77 16.09 9.99
C ASP A 314 -10.93 17.58 9.67
N CYS A 315 -11.95 17.92 8.90
CA CYS A 315 -12.21 19.31 8.52
C CYS A 315 -13.00 20.08 9.58
N ALA A 316 -13.54 19.44 10.63
CA ALA A 316 -14.44 20.07 11.59
C ALA A 316 -13.83 21.31 12.26
N ALA A 317 -12.57 21.23 12.69
CA ALA A 317 -11.84 22.35 13.30
C ALA A 317 -11.71 23.54 12.33
N VAL A 318 -11.47 23.24 11.06
CA VAL A 318 -11.33 24.23 10.00
C VAL A 318 -12.66 24.82 9.59
N TRP A 319 -13.72 24.01 9.48
CA TRP A 319 -15.09 24.47 9.24
C TRP A 319 -15.57 25.38 10.37
N LEU A 320 -15.35 25.00 11.62
CA LEU A 320 -15.66 25.83 12.78
C LEU A 320 -14.91 27.17 12.74
N LYS A 321 -13.62 27.17 12.37
CA LYS A 321 -12.84 28.40 12.17
C LYS A 321 -13.36 29.24 11.00
N LEU A 322 -13.79 28.62 9.91
CA LEU A 322 -14.29 29.30 8.72
C LEU A 322 -15.66 29.95 8.96
N VAL A 323 -16.55 29.26 9.69
CA VAL A 323 -17.87 29.79 10.09
C VAL A 323 -17.73 30.88 11.16
N SER A 324 -16.71 30.81 12.03
CA SER A 324 -16.48 31.78 13.12
C SER A 324 -15.55 32.94 12.76
N HIS A 325 -15.20 33.12 11.49
CA HIS A 325 -14.38 34.25 11.07
C HIS A 325 -14.96 35.60 11.50
N GLY A 326 -14.10 36.48 12.00
CA GLY A 326 -14.51 37.78 12.48
C GLY A 326 -15.19 37.76 13.86
N ASN A 327 -15.06 36.68 14.62
CA ASN A 327 -15.47 36.63 16.02
C ASN A 327 -14.72 37.62 16.92
N GLY A 328 -15.15 37.72 18.19
CA GLY A 328 -14.60 38.68 19.15
C GLY A 328 -13.10 38.49 19.42
N TYR A 329 -12.65 37.23 19.41
CA TYR A 329 -11.23 36.87 19.55
C TYR A 329 -10.38 37.40 18.38
N GLU A 330 -10.75 37.11 17.13
CA GLU A 330 -9.97 37.54 15.95
C GLU A 330 -9.87 39.07 15.86
N ARG A 331 -10.95 39.77 16.19
CA ARG A 331 -10.94 41.24 16.24
C ARG A 331 -10.03 41.77 17.35
N THR A 332 -9.97 41.10 18.49
CA THR A 332 -9.13 41.52 19.62
C THR A 332 -7.65 41.31 19.31
N GLU A 333 -7.29 40.17 18.73
CA GLU A 333 -5.92 39.90 18.28
C GLU A 333 -5.51 40.81 17.12
N ALA A 334 -6.38 41.05 16.14
CA ALA A 334 -6.10 41.97 15.03
C ALA A 334 -5.84 43.41 15.52
N ARG A 335 -6.63 43.89 16.50
CA ARG A 335 -6.39 45.20 17.15
C ARG A 335 -5.06 45.24 17.90
N ALA A 336 -4.71 44.17 18.61
CA ALA A 336 -3.44 44.09 19.33
C ALA A 336 -2.25 44.09 18.35
N ALA A 337 -2.36 43.34 17.25
CA ALA A 337 -1.34 43.27 16.20
C ALA A 337 -1.15 44.62 15.48
N ARG A 338 -2.24 45.27 15.04
CA ARG A 338 -2.16 46.60 14.39
C ARG A 338 -1.55 47.66 15.30
N ARG A 339 -1.86 47.64 16.61
CA ARG A 339 -1.24 48.55 17.59
C ARG A 339 0.27 48.36 17.72
N ARG A 340 0.73 47.11 17.72
CA ARG A 340 2.17 46.79 17.74
C ARG A 340 2.85 47.30 16.49
N GLU A 341 2.25 47.06 15.32
CA GLU A 341 2.79 47.53 14.04
C GLU A 341 2.85 49.05 13.98
N LEU A 342 1.76 49.74 14.31
CA LEU A 342 1.71 51.21 14.36
C LEU A 342 2.77 51.79 15.31
N SER A 343 3.00 51.16 16.47
CA SER A 343 4.06 51.61 17.38
C SER A 343 5.46 51.38 16.82
N ALA A 344 5.66 50.33 16.01
CA ALA A 344 6.93 50.06 15.35
C ALA A 344 7.19 51.07 14.22
N THR A 345 6.17 51.35 13.39
CA THR A 345 6.23 52.37 12.34
C THR A 345 6.54 53.75 12.92
N LYS A 346 5.84 54.18 14.00
CA LYS A 346 6.10 55.46 14.66
C LYS A 346 7.51 55.57 15.24
N ARG A 347 8.05 54.49 15.82
CA ARG A 347 9.44 54.47 16.30
C ARG A 347 10.42 54.61 15.14
N HIS A 348 10.16 53.94 14.03
CA HIS A 348 11.01 54.03 12.85
C HIS A 348 10.97 55.44 12.23
N GLU A 349 9.79 56.05 12.11
CA GLU A 349 9.66 57.44 11.68
C GLU A 349 10.38 58.42 12.61
N GLN A 350 10.29 58.22 13.93
CA GLN A 350 11.05 59.03 14.90
C GLN A 350 12.55 58.87 14.70
N GLN A 351 13.04 57.65 14.49
CA GLN A 351 14.45 57.40 14.21
C GLN A 351 14.91 58.08 12.91
N LEU A 352 14.11 58.03 11.85
CA LEU A 352 14.41 58.72 10.59
C LEU A 352 14.40 60.24 10.75
N ARG A 353 13.45 60.80 11.51
CA ARG A 353 13.42 62.25 11.79
C ARG A 353 14.65 62.70 12.58
N VAL A 354 15.06 61.92 13.60
CA VAL A 354 16.26 62.22 14.38
C VAL A 354 17.53 62.08 13.53
N ALA A 355 17.61 61.04 12.69
CA ALA A 355 18.73 60.85 11.76
C ALA A 355 18.83 61.97 10.72
N GLY A 356 17.68 62.39 10.16
CA GLY A 356 17.59 63.52 9.22
C GLY A 356 18.02 64.83 9.88
N ALA A 357 17.52 65.13 11.08
CA ALA A 357 17.95 66.31 11.84
C ALA A 357 19.44 66.28 12.18
N ALA A 358 20.00 65.11 12.51
CA ALA A 358 21.43 64.97 12.75
C ALA A 358 22.28 65.17 11.47
N GLN A 359 21.78 64.74 10.31
CA GLN A 359 22.42 64.98 9.02
C GLN A 359 22.37 66.45 8.61
N GLU A 360 21.25 67.14 8.86
CA GLU A 360 21.11 68.59 8.61
C GLU A 360 22.08 69.39 9.47
N ILE A 361 22.18 69.09 10.78
CA ILE A 361 23.15 69.71 11.69
C ILE A 361 24.60 69.43 11.24
N ALA A 362 24.90 68.21 10.78
CA ALA A 362 26.22 67.86 10.29
C ALA A 362 26.56 68.57 8.96
N GLY A 363 25.57 68.75 8.08
CA GLY A 363 25.69 69.49 6.82
C GLY A 363 25.95 70.99 7.05
N ASP A 364 25.14 71.63 7.90
CA ASP A 364 25.34 73.03 8.29
C ASP A 364 26.70 73.25 8.98
N GLY A 365 27.14 72.28 9.80
CA GLY A 365 28.48 72.27 10.39
C GLY A 365 29.60 72.17 9.35
N LEU A 366 29.39 71.44 8.25
CA LEU A 366 30.35 71.35 7.15
C LEU A 366 30.38 72.63 6.31
N ASP A 367 29.22 73.23 6.03
CA ASP A 367 29.12 74.46 5.25
C ASP A 367 29.75 75.66 5.97
N THR A 368 29.58 75.74 7.30
CA THR A 368 30.27 76.73 8.14
C THR A 368 31.79 76.56 8.13
N VAL A 369 32.30 75.32 8.24
CA VAL A 369 33.74 75.04 8.14
C VAL A 369 34.29 75.37 6.75
N VAL A 370 33.54 75.08 5.68
CA VAL A 370 33.92 75.44 4.30
C VAL A 370 33.93 76.96 4.11
N ALA A 371 32.97 77.67 4.69
CA ALA A 371 32.93 79.13 4.65
C ALA A 371 34.14 79.76 5.39
N GLU A 372 34.50 79.24 6.57
CA GLU A 372 35.71 79.67 7.30
C GLU A 372 36.99 79.41 6.49
N ARG A 373 37.09 78.25 5.84
CA ARG A 373 38.24 77.93 4.99
C ARG A 373 38.38 78.88 3.80
N ARG A 374 37.27 79.23 3.14
CA ARG A 374 37.27 80.24 2.05
C ARG A 374 37.71 81.62 2.55
N LEU A 375 37.32 82.00 3.77
CA LEU A 375 37.76 83.25 4.38
C LEU A 375 39.26 83.23 4.71
N MET A 376 39.78 82.10 5.21
CA MET A 376 41.23 81.91 5.42
C MET A 376 42.00 81.98 4.10
N ASP A 377 41.55 81.29 3.05
CA ASP A 377 42.22 81.29 1.74
C ASP A 377 42.27 82.71 1.15
N ALA A 378 41.16 83.46 1.23
CA ALA A 378 41.12 84.86 0.79
C ALA A 378 42.03 85.78 1.61
N ALA A 379 42.21 85.51 2.91
CA ALA A 379 43.14 86.26 3.76
C ALA A 379 44.61 85.95 3.39
N VAL A 380 44.93 84.68 3.13
CA VAL A 380 46.26 84.24 2.67
C VAL A 380 46.59 84.88 1.31
N GLU A 381 45.64 84.89 0.38
CA GLU A 381 45.82 85.49 -0.96
C GLU A 381 46.10 87.00 -0.87
N ARG A 382 45.37 87.73 0.00
CA ARG A 382 45.66 89.16 0.26
C ARG A 382 47.03 89.38 0.91
N ALA A 383 47.45 88.51 1.82
CA ALA A 383 48.76 88.59 2.46
C ALA A 383 49.89 88.34 1.46
N THR A 384 49.73 87.34 0.58
CA THR A 384 50.70 87.05 -0.48
C THR A 384 50.75 88.17 -1.52
N ALA A 385 49.61 88.74 -1.93
CA ALA A 385 49.57 89.89 -2.83
C ALA A 385 50.30 91.12 -2.26
N ARG A 386 50.14 91.40 -0.95
CA ARG A 386 50.91 92.45 -0.27
C ARG A 386 52.41 92.16 -0.25
N LEU A 387 52.79 90.93 0.07
CA LEU A 387 54.20 90.53 0.12
C LEU A 387 54.87 90.66 -1.26
N MET A 388 54.16 90.27 -2.32
CA MET A 388 54.65 90.42 -3.70
C MET A 388 54.76 91.89 -4.10
N ALA A 389 53.81 92.74 -3.72
CA ALA A 389 53.89 94.18 -3.96
C ALA A 389 55.07 94.84 -3.21
N GLU A 390 55.34 94.44 -1.96
CA GLU A 390 56.51 94.91 -1.21
C GLU A 390 57.83 94.43 -1.81
N LEU A 391 57.88 93.21 -2.35
CA LEU A 391 59.05 92.69 -3.07
C LEU A 391 59.28 93.41 -4.41
N GLU A 392 58.20 93.80 -5.10
CA GLU A 392 58.27 94.57 -6.35
C GLU A 392 58.79 96.00 -6.09
N ASP A 393 58.37 96.63 -4.99
CA ASP A 393 58.84 97.95 -4.55
C ASP A 393 60.33 97.95 -4.15
N GLN A 394 60.85 96.82 -3.65
CA GLN A 394 62.29 96.65 -3.37
C GLN A 394 63.15 96.38 -4.63
N SER A 395 62.53 96.09 -5.78
CA SER A 395 63.23 95.68 -7.00
C SER A 395 63.55 96.83 -7.98
N LEU A 396 63.18 98.08 -7.67
CA LEU A 396 63.44 99.25 -8.52
C LEU A 396 64.61 100.12 -7.98
N PRO A 397 65.81 100.06 -8.57
CA PRO A 397 66.93 100.94 -8.23
C PRO A 397 66.77 102.30 -8.92
N SER A 398 66.51 103.37 -8.16
CA SER A 398 66.56 104.74 -8.70
C SER A 398 67.99 105.29 -8.67
N SER A 399 68.64 105.18 -9.82
CA SER A 399 69.86 105.91 -10.15
C SER A 399 69.55 107.35 -10.59
N SER A 400 70.31 108.33 -10.07
CA SER A 400 70.65 109.64 -10.69
C SER A 400 69.48 110.65 -10.85
N ARG A 401 69.58 111.98 -10.73
CA ARG A 401 70.60 112.96 -11.12
C ARG A 401 70.46 114.28 -10.34
N SER A 402 71.58 114.99 -10.27
CA SER A 402 71.84 116.39 -9.96
C SER A 402 70.91 117.42 -10.64
N SER A 403 70.49 118.45 -9.90
CA SER A 403 70.87 119.86 -10.07
C SER A 403 70.43 120.65 -8.84
#